data_AF-A0A645DNI7-F1
#
_entry.id   AF-A0A645DNI7-F1
#
_cell.length_a   1.000
_cell.length_b   1.000
_cell.length_c   1.000
_cell.angle_alpha   90.00
_cell.angle_beta   90.00
_cell.angle_gamma   90.00
#
_symmetry.space_group_name_H-M   'P 1'
#
loop_
_entity.id
_entity.type
_entity.pdbx_description
1 polymer ?
#
loop_
_entity_poly.entity_id
_entity_poly.type
_entity_poly.pdbx_seq_one_letter_code
_entity_poly.pdbx_strand_id
1 'polypeptide(L)'
;MDPQFLAIDITPENFARELAGARTFVDFRDLGQLLSMGLAKGGSLDNAVIIHNGAMVCKEGLRYPNEIVRHKILDIVGDLFLCGRRVRGHVIAIKPGHHRNVELAGMMLARIRRG
;
A
#
# COMPACT_ATOMS: atom_id res chain seq x y z
N MET A 1 2.09 -15.80 11.35
CA MET A 1 2.73 -14.48 11.53
C MET A 1 2.88 -13.90 10.15
N ASP A 2 2.23 -12.77 9.85
CA ASP A 2 2.35 -12.10 8.55
C ASP A 2 3.82 -11.65 8.36
N PRO A 3 4.54 -12.13 7.33
CA PRO A 3 5.90 -11.68 7.09
C PRO A 3 5.89 -10.20 6.71
N GLN A 4 6.39 -9.36 7.61
CA GLN A 4 6.40 -7.89 7.48
C GLN A 4 7.42 -7.35 6.45
N PHE A 5 8.16 -8.24 5.79
CA PHE A 5 9.22 -7.90 4.83
C PHE A 5 8.99 -8.64 3.52
N LEU A 6 9.10 -7.91 2.41
CA LEU A 6 8.96 -8.45 1.07
C LEU A 6 9.80 -7.62 0.09
N ALA A 7 10.44 -8.29 -0.86
CA ALA A 7 11.13 -7.69 -1.99
C ALA A 7 10.54 -8.25 -3.29
N ILE A 8 10.19 -7.38 -4.23
CA ILE A 8 9.59 -7.74 -5.52
C ILE A 8 10.21 -6.87 -6.61
N ASP A 9 10.58 -7.48 -7.74
CA ASP A 9 10.88 -6.76 -8.97
C ASP A 9 9.60 -6.33 -9.67
N ILE A 10 9.45 -5.01 -9.88
CA ILE A 10 8.24 -4.42 -10.46
C ILE A 10 8.28 -4.51 -11.98
N THR A 11 7.72 -5.58 -12.53
CA THR A 11 7.35 -5.71 -13.95
C THR A 11 5.82 -5.68 -14.11
N PRO A 12 5.28 -5.42 -15.32
CA PRO A 12 3.82 -5.48 -15.53
C PRO A 12 3.19 -6.81 -15.09
N GLU A 13 3.87 -7.93 -15.35
CA GLU A 13 3.43 -9.28 -15.02
C GLU A 13 3.43 -9.51 -13.51
N ASN A 14 4.54 -9.15 -12.84
CA ASN A 14 4.64 -9.26 -11.39
C ASN A 14 3.66 -8.31 -10.70
N PHE A 15 3.49 -7.09 -11.19
CA PHE A 15 2.51 -6.15 -10.64
C PHE A 15 1.09 -6.75 -10.69
N ALA A 16 0.68 -7.29 -11.84
CA ALA A 16 -0.65 -7.88 -12.01
C ALA A 16 -0.88 -9.09 -11.10
N ARG A 17 0.12 -9.99 -10.99
CA ARG A 17 0.01 -11.23 -10.22
C ARG A 17 0.18 -11.02 -8.72
N GLU A 18 1.16 -10.22 -8.31
CA GLU A 18 1.68 -10.16 -6.95
C GLU A 18 1.15 -8.97 -6.15
N LEU A 19 0.75 -7.86 -6.79
CA LEU A 19 0.46 -6.59 -6.10
C LEU A 19 -0.96 -6.09 -6.33
N ALA A 20 -1.44 -6.10 -7.58
CA ALA A 20 -2.68 -5.44 -7.97
C ALA A 20 -3.92 -5.92 -7.19
N GLY A 21 -3.92 -7.17 -6.73
CA GLY A 21 -5.01 -7.75 -5.95
C GLY A 21 -4.99 -7.40 -4.45
N ALA A 22 -3.93 -6.79 -3.92
CA ALA A 22 -3.74 -6.61 -2.48
C ALA A 22 -4.66 -5.51 -1.93
N ARG A 23 -5.59 -5.89 -1.06
CA ARG A 23 -6.58 -4.97 -0.50
C ARG A 23 -5.98 -4.03 0.53
N THR A 24 -6.64 -2.88 0.68
CA THR A 24 -6.36 -1.95 1.77
C THR A 24 -6.72 -2.55 3.12
N PHE A 25 -6.22 -1.96 4.19
CA PHE A 25 -6.40 -2.48 5.54
C PHE A 25 -6.52 -1.38 6.58
N VAL A 26 -7.13 -1.72 7.71
CA VAL A 26 -7.36 -0.80 8.83
C VAL A 26 -7.32 -1.55 10.15
N ASP A 27 -6.75 -0.95 11.20
CA ASP A 27 -6.86 -1.50 12.55
C ASP A 27 -8.27 -1.25 13.09
N PHE A 28 -8.88 -2.26 13.70
CA PHE A 28 -10.24 -2.17 14.26
C PHE A 28 -10.38 -1.03 15.28
N ARG A 29 -9.31 -0.72 16.03
CA ARG A 29 -9.30 0.37 17.02
C ARG A 29 -9.48 1.74 16.36
N ASP A 30 -8.96 1.90 15.15
CA ASP A 30 -9.00 3.17 14.41
C ASP A 30 -10.27 3.31 13.57
N LEU A 31 -10.96 2.20 13.29
CA LEU A 31 -12.14 2.17 12.42
C LEU A 31 -13.25 3.10 12.92
N GLY A 32 -13.56 3.09 14.22
CA GLY A 32 -14.60 3.95 14.79
C GLY A 32 -14.29 5.45 14.62
N GLN A 33 -13.03 5.83 14.82
CA GLN A 33 -12.58 7.20 14.61
C GLN A 33 -12.68 7.61 13.14
N LEU A 34 -12.20 6.76 12.23
CA LEU A 34 -12.26 7.02 10.79
C LEU A 34 -13.70 7.21 10.31
N LEU A 35 -14.62 6.36 10.76
CA LEU A 35 -16.05 6.48 10.45
C LEU A 35 -16.65 7.78 11.01
N SER A 36 -16.28 8.17 12.23
CA SER A 36 -16.76 9.44 12.84
C SER A 36 -16.30 10.68 12.08
N MET A 37 -15.11 10.62 11.45
CA MET A 37 -14.58 11.66 10.57
C MET A 37 -15.20 11.63 9.17
N GLY A 38 -16.12 10.69 8.91
CA GLY A 38 -16.72 10.50 7.62
C GLY A 38 -15.78 9.88 6.57
N LEU A 39 -14.69 9.23 7.01
CA LEU A 39 -13.78 8.44 6.18
C LEU A 39 -14.26 6.98 6.12
N ALA A 40 -13.64 6.17 5.25
CA ALA A 40 -13.93 4.73 5.10
C ALA A 40 -15.40 4.35 4.80
N LYS A 41 -16.22 5.30 4.34
CA LYS A 41 -17.67 5.12 4.08
C LYS A 41 -18.02 4.01 3.07
N GLY A 42 -17.10 3.67 2.18
CA GLY A 42 -17.24 2.58 1.20
C GLY A 42 -16.56 1.27 1.60
N GLY A 43 -15.99 1.20 2.80
CA GLY A 43 -15.28 0.01 3.28
C GLY A 43 -16.25 -1.12 3.63
N SER A 44 -15.96 -2.33 3.13
CA SER A 44 -16.62 -3.57 3.53
C SER A 44 -15.57 -4.68 3.68
N LEU A 45 -15.96 -5.82 4.27
CA LEU A 45 -15.09 -7.00 4.33
C LEU A 45 -14.79 -7.62 2.95
N ASP A 46 -15.48 -7.18 1.89
CA ASP A 46 -15.19 -7.60 0.51
C ASP A 46 -13.96 -6.86 -0.05
N ASN A 47 -13.75 -5.60 0.36
CA ASN A 47 -12.75 -4.70 -0.24
C ASN A 47 -11.63 -4.26 0.71
N ALA A 48 -11.75 -4.52 2.01
CA ALA A 48 -10.75 -4.17 3.02
C ALA A 48 -10.47 -5.34 3.97
N VAL A 49 -9.24 -5.37 4.50
CA VAL A 49 -8.82 -6.26 5.58
C VAL A 49 -8.86 -5.50 6.91
N ILE A 50 -9.58 -6.03 7.90
CA ILE A 50 -9.60 -5.45 9.24
C ILE A 50 -8.60 -6.18 10.12
N ILE A 51 -7.69 -5.45 10.76
CA ILE A 51 -6.74 -6.00 11.73
C ILE A 51 -7.36 -5.87 13.12
N HIS A 52 -7.60 -6.98 13.80
CA HIS A 52 -8.16 -7.00 15.15
C HIS A 52 -7.36 -7.93 16.05
N ASN A 53 -6.73 -7.39 17.10
CA ASN A 53 -5.91 -8.15 18.06
C ASN A 53 -4.84 -9.05 17.40
N GLY A 54 -4.24 -8.58 16.31
CA GLY A 54 -3.25 -9.33 15.54
C GLY A 54 -3.81 -10.38 14.57
N ALA A 55 -5.13 -10.58 14.55
CA ALA A 55 -5.82 -11.40 13.56
C ALA A 55 -6.29 -10.56 12.36
N MET A 56 -6.32 -11.18 11.19
CA MET A 56 -6.83 -10.58 9.95
C MET A 56 -8.26 -11.02 9.73
N VAL A 57 -9.19 -10.07 9.72
CA VAL A 57 -10.63 -10.29 9.53
C VAL A 57 -11.02 -9.80 8.14
N CYS A 58 -11.47 -10.73 7.31
CA CYS A 58 -11.92 -10.49 5.94
C CYS A 58 -12.88 -11.61 5.52
N LYS A 59 -13.76 -11.35 4.55
CA LYS A 59 -14.89 -12.24 4.23
C LYS A 59 -14.47 -13.65 3.78
N GLU A 60 -13.48 -13.73 2.90
CA GLU A 60 -13.03 -14.98 2.26
C GLU A 60 -11.58 -15.35 2.64
N GLY A 61 -11.04 -14.70 3.67
CA GLY A 61 -9.61 -14.79 4.00
C GLY A 61 -8.75 -13.84 3.17
N LEU A 62 -7.43 -13.92 3.39
CA LEU A 62 -6.45 -13.12 2.67
C LEU A 62 -6.27 -13.65 1.25
N ARG A 63 -6.15 -12.73 0.29
CA ARG A 63 -5.81 -13.07 -1.11
C ARG A 63 -4.36 -13.53 -1.24
N TYR A 64 -3.51 -13.01 -0.34
CA TYR A 64 -2.10 -13.36 -0.26
C TYR A 64 -1.71 -13.60 1.20
N PRO A 65 -0.81 -14.55 1.50
CA PRO A 65 -0.32 -14.76 2.87
C PRO A 65 0.28 -13.51 3.52
N ASN A 66 0.76 -12.58 2.69
CA ASN A 66 1.45 -11.35 3.04
C ASN A 66 0.78 -10.11 2.39
N GLU A 67 -0.55 -10.10 2.36
CA GLU A 67 -1.37 -9.08 1.68
C GLU A 67 -1.09 -7.65 2.19
N ILE A 68 -0.78 -7.48 3.49
CA ILE A 68 -0.54 -6.17 4.11
C ILE A 68 0.73 -5.51 3.56
N VAL A 69 1.86 -6.24 3.54
CA VAL A 69 3.12 -5.71 2.99
C VAL A 69 3.03 -5.52 1.48
N ARG A 70 2.30 -6.38 0.76
CA ARG A 70 2.03 -6.20 -0.68
C ARG A 70 1.25 -4.92 -0.95
N HIS A 71 0.22 -4.62 -0.15
CA HIS A 71 -0.52 -3.37 -0.26
C HIS A 71 0.39 -2.15 0.01
N LYS A 72 1.34 -2.24 0.94
CA LYS A 72 2.31 -1.16 1.17
C LYS A 72 3.27 -0.96 -0.01
N ILE A 73 3.68 -2.03 -0.70
CA ILE A 73 4.45 -1.91 -1.94
C ILE A 73 3.58 -1.31 -3.05
N LEU A 74 2.31 -1.71 -3.14
CA LEU A 74 1.34 -1.12 -4.08
C LEU A 74 1.17 0.39 -3.85
N ASP A 75 1.01 0.82 -2.59
CA ASP A 75 0.97 2.24 -2.19
C ASP A 75 2.21 2.98 -2.70
N ILE A 76 3.43 2.45 -2.44
CA ILE A 76 4.69 3.05 -2.87
C ILE A 76 4.75 3.18 -4.40
N VAL A 77 4.38 2.13 -5.14
CA VAL A 77 4.39 2.16 -6.61
C VAL A 77 3.45 3.25 -7.14
N GLY A 78 2.25 3.36 -6.56
CA GLY A 78 1.27 4.41 -6.91
C GLY A 78 1.77 5.82 -6.58
N ASP A 79 2.27 6.02 -5.36
CA ASP A 79 2.76 7.33 -4.91
C ASP A 79 3.97 7.81 -5.71
N LEU A 80 4.93 6.93 -6.02
CA LEU A 80 6.10 7.28 -6.83
C LEU A 80 5.72 7.60 -8.28
N PHE A 81 4.61 7.09 -8.78
CA PHE A 81 4.12 7.44 -10.12
C PHE A 81 3.76 8.93 -10.24
N LEU A 82 3.50 9.62 -9.13
CA LEU A 82 3.27 11.06 -9.09
C LEU A 82 4.49 11.89 -9.53
N CYS A 83 5.69 11.30 -9.61
CA CYS A 83 6.85 11.98 -10.21
C CYS A 83 6.74 12.18 -11.73
N GLY A 84 5.70 11.62 -12.37
CA GLY A 84 5.36 11.84 -13.78
C GLY A 84 6.23 11.07 -14.78
N ARG A 85 7.13 10.19 -14.31
CA ARG A 85 7.94 9.30 -15.15
C ARG A 85 8.05 7.91 -14.54
N ARG A 86 8.39 6.92 -15.37
CA ARG A 86 8.76 5.59 -14.87
C ARG A 86 10.08 5.68 -14.10
N VAL A 87 10.05 5.24 -12.86
CA VAL A 87 11.24 5.16 -12.01
C VAL A 87 12.02 3.90 -12.38
N ARG A 88 13.32 4.05 -12.65
CA ARG A 88 14.26 2.93 -12.74
C ARG A 88 15.22 3.01 -11.56
N GLY A 89 15.08 2.10 -10.62
CA GLY A 89 15.90 2.07 -9.41
C GLY A 89 15.42 1.02 -8.42
N HIS A 90 16.12 0.92 -7.30
CA HIS A 90 15.77 0.05 -6.19
C HIS A 90 15.27 0.91 -5.02
N VAL A 91 14.07 0.61 -4.51
CA VAL A 91 13.44 1.37 -3.42
C VAL A 91 13.45 0.50 -2.17
N ILE A 92 14.03 1.03 -1.10
CA ILE A 92 14.02 0.41 0.23
C ILE A 92 13.18 1.29 1.14
N ALA A 93 12.18 0.71 1.78
CA ALA A 93 11.28 1.44 2.67
C ALA A 93 11.04 0.66 3.97
N ILE A 94 11.14 1.36 5.10
CA ILE A 94 10.87 0.83 6.44
C ILE A 94 9.72 1.64 7.02
N LYS A 95 8.61 0.98 7.36
CA LYS A 95 7.37 1.62 7.83
C LYS A 95 6.91 2.77 6.90
N PRO A 96 6.71 2.50 5.59
CA PRO A 96 6.31 3.52 4.63
C PRO A 96 4.90 4.05 4.88
N GLY A 97 4.63 5.24 4.36
CA GLY A 97 3.30 5.85 4.34
C GLY A 97 3.23 6.94 3.29
N HIS A 98 2.00 7.24 2.82
CA HIS A 98 1.77 8.14 1.68
C HIS A 98 2.50 9.47 1.79
N HIS A 99 2.49 10.13 2.97
CA HIS A 99 3.18 11.40 3.16
C HIS A 99 4.65 11.36 2.72
N ARG A 100 5.41 10.36 3.19
CA ARG A 100 6.85 10.23 2.87
C ARG A 100 7.08 9.81 1.42
N ASN A 101 6.21 8.95 0.89
CA ASN A 101 6.32 8.49 -0.50
C ASN A 101 6.05 9.64 -1.49
N VAL A 102 5.01 10.44 -1.24
CA VAL A 102 4.62 11.60 -2.04
C VAL A 102 5.68 12.70 -1.95
N GLU A 103 6.22 12.95 -0.76
CA GLU A 103 7.35 13.87 -0.57
C GLU A 103 8.55 13.48 -1.44
N LEU A 104 8.93 12.19 -1.41
CA LEU A 104 9.99 11.65 -2.28
C LEU A 104 9.65 11.83 -3.76
N ALA A 105 8.42 11.50 -4.18
CA ALA A 105 7.98 11.69 -5.57
C ALA A 105 8.09 13.16 -6.03
N GLY A 106 7.73 14.10 -5.15
CA GLY A 106 7.88 15.53 -5.37
C GLY A 106 9.35 15.97 -5.52
N MET A 107 10.24 15.45 -4.67
CA MET A 107 11.68 15.69 -4.79
C MET A 107 12.24 15.16 -6.12
N MET A 108 11.82 13.97 -6.54
CA MET A 108 12.20 13.37 -7.82
C MET A 108 11.72 14.21 -8.99
N LEU A 109 10.46 14.65 -8.98
CA LEU A 109 9.89 15.53 -10.01
C LEU A 109 10.68 16.84 -10.12
N ALA A 110 10.99 17.48 -8.99
CA ALA A 110 11.78 18.71 -8.97
C ALA A 110 13.16 18.52 -9.59
N ARG A 111 13.79 17.36 -9.41
CA ARG A 111 15.08 17.03 -10.02
C ARG A 111 14.96 16.72 -11.51
N ILE A 112 13.90 16.03 -11.92
CA ILE A 112 13.60 15.74 -13.33
C ILE A 112 13.38 17.02 -14.15
N ARG A 113 12.74 18.05 -13.59
CA ARG A 113 12.45 19.31 -14.29
C ARG A 113 13.67 20.22 -14.45
N ARG A 114 14.78 19.92 -13.76
CA ARG A 114 16.03 20.69 -13.80
C ARG A 114 17.04 20.16 -14.81
N GLY A 115 16.79 18.99 -15.41
CA GLY A 115 17.58 18.41 -16.50
C GLY A 115 16.81 18.44 -17.80
#